data_AF-A0A496T3P2-F1
#
_entry.id   AF-A0A496T3P2-F1
#
_cell.length_a   1.000
_cell.length_b   1.000
_cell.length_c   1.000
_cell.angle_alpha   90.00
_cell.angle_beta   90.00
_cell.angle_gamma   90.00
#
_symmetry.space_group_name_H-M   'P 1'
#
loop_
_entity.id
_entity.type
_entity.pdbx_description
1 polymer ?
#
loop_
_entity_poly.entity_id
_entity_poly.type
_entity_poly.pdbx_seq_one_letter_code
_entity_poly.pdbx_strand_id
1 'polypeptide(L)'
;MNYLIKLLGKTKFCWLVFGVLLGSYHPLLGQWKIMPLGDSITYGDSTGGFRDDLHTLLSDEGVDFDFVGSLQSGTLPDRDNEG
;
A
#
# COMPACT_ATOMS: atom_id res chain seq x y z
N MET A 1 -38.77 -13.91 -17.08
CA MET A 1 -37.94 -12.93 -16.35
C MET A 1 -37.36 -13.42 -15.01
N ASN A 2 -37.60 -14.66 -14.55
CA ASN A 2 -37.23 -15.08 -13.17
C ASN A 2 -36.18 -16.18 -13.08
N TYR A 3 -35.69 -16.70 -14.21
CA TYR A 3 -34.64 -17.73 -14.22
C TYR A 3 -33.23 -17.14 -14.08
N LEU A 4 -33.01 -15.92 -14.58
CA LEU A 4 -31.73 -15.20 -14.49
C LEU A 4 -31.36 -14.88 -13.02
N ILE A 5 -32.34 -14.46 -12.23
CA ILE A 5 -32.16 -14.11 -10.81
C ILE A 5 -31.92 -15.37 -9.95
N LYS A 6 -32.54 -16.50 -10.29
CA LYS A 6 -32.29 -17.80 -9.63
C LYS A 6 -30.90 -18.36 -9.92
N LEU A 7 -30.32 -18.05 -11.09
CA LEU A 7 -28.95 -18.43 -11.43
C LEU A 7 -27.92 -17.63 -10.62
N LEU A 8 -28.19 -16.34 -10.39
CA LEU A 8 -27.38 -15.43 -9.57
C LEU A 8 -27.39 -15.75 -8.06
N GLY A 9 -28.41 -16.45 -7.55
CA GLY A 9 -28.54 -16.77 -6.12
C GLY A 9 -27.85 -18.07 -5.66
N LYS A 10 -27.39 -18.93 -6.57
CA LYS A 10 -26.83 -20.26 -6.23
C LYS A 10 -25.30 -20.34 -6.30
N THR A 11 -24.64 -19.34 -6.85
CA THR A 11 -23.20 -19.32 -7.11
C THR A 11 -22.43 -18.64 -6.00
N LYS A 12 -22.46 -19.23 -4.79
CA LYS A 12 -21.42 -19.00 -3.77
C LYS A 12 -20.02 -19.43 -4.25
N PHE A 13 -19.95 -20.15 -5.38
CA PHE A 13 -18.74 -20.69 -5.97
C PHE A 13 -17.98 -19.72 -6.89
N CYS A 14 -18.52 -18.53 -7.20
CA CYS A 14 -17.89 -17.58 -8.12
C CYS A 14 -17.54 -16.22 -7.45
N TRP A 15 -17.26 -16.23 -6.15
CA TRP A 15 -16.64 -15.07 -5.49
C TRP A 15 -15.17 -15.33 -5.14
N LEU A 16 -14.78 -16.60 -4.99
CA LEU A 16 -13.41 -16.97 -4.67
C LEU A 16 -12.49 -16.81 -5.89
N VAL A 17 -12.94 -17.21 -7.08
CA VAL A 17 -12.18 -17.05 -8.33
C VAL A 17 -12.14 -15.60 -8.81
N PHE A 18 -13.22 -14.83 -8.62
CA PHE A 18 -13.27 -13.41 -8.98
C PHE A 18 -12.44 -12.55 -8.01
N GLY A 19 -12.44 -12.88 -6.71
CA GLY A 19 -11.60 -12.25 -5.70
C GLY A 19 -10.10 -12.54 -5.91
N VAL A 20 -9.74 -13.72 -6.41
CA VAL A 20 -8.34 -14.08 -6.72
C VAL A 20 -7.83 -13.44 -8.02
N LEU A 21 -8.71 -13.16 -8.99
CA LEU A 21 -8.32 -12.48 -10.25
C LEU A 21 -8.24 -10.95 -10.12
N LEU A 22 -8.93 -10.35 -9.15
CA LEU A 22 -8.89 -8.91 -8.83
C LEU A 22 -7.99 -8.58 -7.63
N GLY A 23 -7.68 -9.56 -6.79
CA GLY A 23 -6.84 -9.41 -5.62
C GLY A 23 -5.37 -9.51 -5.99
N SER A 24 -4.80 -8.36 -6.34
CA SER A 24 -3.37 -8.04 -6.20
C SER A 24 -2.42 -9.14 -6.67
N TYR A 25 -2.06 -9.09 -7.95
CA TYR A 25 -0.78 -9.61 -8.41
C TYR A 25 0.33 -8.78 -7.75
N HIS A 26 0.57 -8.95 -6.45
CA HIS A 26 1.79 -8.43 -5.83
C HIS A 26 2.93 -9.10 -6.58
N PRO A 27 3.74 -8.31 -7.31
CA PRO A 27 4.67 -8.90 -8.24
C PRO A 27 5.66 -9.75 -7.44
N LEU A 28 6.04 -10.91 -7.99
CA LEU A 28 7.25 -11.63 -7.58
C LEU A 28 8.53 -10.82 -7.89
N LEU A 29 8.38 -9.58 -8.36
CA LEU A 29 9.41 -8.58 -8.54
C LEU A 29 9.54 -7.86 -7.21
N GLY A 30 10.74 -7.87 -6.64
CA GLY A 30 10.95 -7.44 -5.25
C GLY A 30 10.41 -6.05 -4.92
N GLN A 31 10.00 -5.91 -3.66
CA GLN A 31 9.57 -4.66 -3.05
C GLN A 31 10.67 -3.59 -3.12
N TRP A 32 10.30 -2.37 -3.49
CA TRP A 32 11.21 -1.24 -3.52
C TRP A 32 11.58 -0.79 -2.11
N LYS A 33 12.87 -0.82 -1.77
CA LYS A 33 13.37 -0.23 -0.53
C LYS A 33 13.77 1.21 -0.80
N ILE A 34 13.14 2.15 -0.12
CA ILE A 34 13.38 3.59 -0.28
C ILE A 34 13.96 4.12 1.01
N MET A 35 15.13 4.77 0.95
CA MET A 35 15.75 5.40 2.13
C MET A 35 15.65 6.92 1.99
N PRO A 36 14.75 7.60 2.73
CA PRO A 36 14.70 9.05 2.73
C PRO A 36 15.91 9.61 3.50
N LEU A 37 16.73 10.41 2.79
CA LEU A 37 17.93 11.05 3.34
C LEU A 37 17.86 12.56 3.14
N GLY A 38 18.12 13.32 4.20
CA GLY A 38 18.24 14.77 4.14
C GLY A 38 18.50 15.39 5.51
N ASP A 39 17.84 16.52 5.75
CA ASP A 39 17.96 17.30 6.98
C ASP A 39 16.59 17.45 7.66
N SER A 40 16.38 18.51 8.43
CA SER A 40 15.09 18.88 9.03
C SER A 40 13.85 18.70 8.13
N ILE A 41 13.96 18.88 6.81
CA ILE A 41 12.84 18.67 5.88
C ILE A 41 12.47 17.18 5.76
N THR A 42 13.47 16.30 5.73
CA THR A 42 13.28 14.85 5.71
C THR A 42 12.87 14.33 7.08
N TYR A 43 13.47 14.85 8.16
CA TYR A 43 13.02 14.57 9.52
C TYR A 43 11.55 14.95 9.74
N GLY A 44 11.08 16.03 9.12
CA GLY A 44 9.72 16.52 9.17
C GLY A 44 9.30 17.03 10.55
N ASP A 45 8.00 17.15 10.77
CA ASP A 45 7.42 17.44 12.09
C ASP A 45 6.88 16.15 12.75
N SER A 46 6.01 16.29 13.75
CA SER A 46 5.40 15.14 14.43
C SER A 46 4.51 14.27 13.53
N THR A 47 4.08 14.75 12.37
CA THR A 47 3.30 13.94 11.42
C THR A 47 4.18 13.23 10.41
N GLY A 48 5.46 13.57 10.31
CA GLY A 48 6.44 12.88 9.48
C GLY A 48 6.83 13.62 8.19
N GLY A 49 6.37 14.86 8.00
CA GLY A 49 6.76 15.69 6.85
C GLY A 49 6.33 15.10 5.50
N PHE A 50 7.10 15.35 4.44
CA PHE A 50 6.74 14.93 3.07
C PHE A 50 6.59 13.40 2.91
N ARG A 51 7.12 12.61 3.84
CA ARG A 51 7.07 11.15 3.80
C ARG A 51 5.64 10.63 3.94
N ASP A 52 4.77 11.35 4.66
CA ASP A 52 3.34 11.01 4.77
C ASP A 52 2.63 11.12 3.42
N ASP A 53 2.83 12.26 2.75
CA ASP A 53 2.28 12.53 1.42
C ASP A 53 2.85 11.53 0.40
N LEU A 54 4.17 11.29 0.44
CA LEU A 54 4.83 10.34 -0.46
C LEU A 54 4.33 8.91 -0.23
N HIS A 55 4.17 8.49 1.03
CA HIS A 55 3.61 7.19 1.37
C HIS A 55 2.21 7.02 0.76
N THR A 56 1.36 8.04 0.91
CA THR A 56 -0.01 8.05 0.37
C THR A 56 0.00 7.94 -1.15
N LEU A 57 0.80 8.76 -1.84
CA LEU A 57 0.89 8.76 -3.30
C LEU A 57 1.37 7.40 -3.86
N LEU A 58 2.41 6.81 -3.25
CA LEU A 58 2.92 5.51 -3.67
C LEU A 58 1.91 4.38 -3.40
N SER A 59 1.21 4.45 -2.26
CA SER A 59 0.16 3.47 -1.92
C SER A 59 -1.03 3.55 -2.85
N ASP A 60 -1.48 4.77 -3.19
CA ASP A 60 -2.60 5.02 -4.09
C ASP A 60 -2.31 4.52 -5.53
N GLU A 61 -1.05 4.58 -5.96
CA GLU A 61 -0.58 4.02 -7.23
C GLU A 61 -0.29 2.50 -7.16
N GLY A 62 -0.48 1.87 -6.00
CA GLY A 62 -0.26 0.44 -5.81
C GLY A 62 1.21 0.02 -5.92
N VAL A 63 2.14 0.92 -5.64
CA VAL A 63 3.57 0.62 -5.60
C VAL A 63 3.85 -0.26 -4.36
N ASP A 64 4.54 -1.38 -4.56
CA ASP A 64 5.05 -2.20 -3.45
C ASP A 64 6.40 -1.63 -2.97
N PHE A 65 6.38 -0.90 -1.86
CA PHE A 65 7.55 -0.25 -1.28
C PHE A 65 7.63 -0.39 0.24
N ASP A 66 8.81 -0.07 0.78
CA ASP A 66 9.13 -0.02 2.21
C ASP A 66 10.13 1.13 2.42
N PHE A 67 9.82 2.06 3.31
CA PHE A 67 10.83 3.02 3.76
C PHE A 67 11.81 2.32 4.70
N VAL A 68 13.09 2.63 4.56
CA VAL A 68 14.16 1.99 5.35
C VAL A 68 15.09 3.03 5.93
N GLY A 69 15.61 2.76 7.13
CA GLY A 69 16.50 3.63 7.88
C GLY A 69 16.50 3.28 9.37
N SER A 70 17.45 3.78 10.16
CA SER A 70 17.48 3.53 11.62
C SER A 70 16.78 4.60 12.46
N LEU A 71 16.54 5.79 11.93
CA LEU A 71 15.82 6.87 12.61
C LEU A 71 14.31 6.65 12.46
N GLN A 72 13.61 6.69 13.59
CA GLN A 72 12.15 6.54 13.63
C GLN A 72 11.49 7.82 14.13
N SER A 73 10.85 8.58 13.23
CA SER A 73 10.17 9.85 13.54
C SER A 73 8.76 9.94 12.93
N GLY A 74 7.99 10.95 13.34
CA GLY A 74 6.62 11.18 12.84
C GLY A 74 5.54 10.29 13.45
N THR A 75 4.32 10.35 12.92
CA THR A 75 3.18 9.46 13.22
C THR A 75 2.68 8.88 11.90
N LEU A 76 3.55 8.12 11.27
CA LEU A 76 3.38 7.54 9.94
C LEU A 76 3.09 6.03 10.04
N PRO A 77 2.44 5.41 9.04
CA PRO A 77 2.35 3.96 8.93
C PRO A 77 3.73 3.28 8.87
N ASP A 78 4.70 3.94 8.23
CA ASP A 78 6.10 3.53 8.16
C ASP A 78 7.01 4.64 8.71
N ARG A 79 7.83 4.30 9.71
CA ARG A 79 8.60 5.26 10.51
C ARG A 79 10.08 5.31 10.14
N ASP A 80 10.58 4.40 9.32
CA ASP A 80 12.01 4.18 9.14
C ASP A 80 12.64 5.20 8.18
N ASN A 81 13.64 5.96 8.64
CA ASN A 81 14.26 7.10 7.95
C ASN A 81 15.71 7.36 8.41
N GLU A 82 16.51 8.20 7.73
CA GLU A 82 17.91 8.49 8.13
C GLU A 82 18.31 9.97 7.92
N GLY A 83 17.65 10.85 8.69
CA GLY A 83 17.91 12.30 8.69
C GLY A 83 16.94 13.04 7.80
#